data_AF-U6GWL6-F1
#
_entry.id   AF-U6GWL6-F1
#
_cell.length_a   1.000
_cell.length_b   1.000
_cell.length_c   1.000
_cell.angle_alpha   90.00
_cell.angle_beta   90.00
_cell.angle_gamma   90.00
#
_symmetry.space_group_name_H-M   'P 1'
#
loop_
_entity.id
_entity.type
_entity.pdbx_description
1 polymer ?
#
loop_
_entity_poly.entity_id
_entity_poly.type
_entity_poly.pdbx_seq_one_letter_code
_entity_poly.pdbx_strand_id
1 'polypeptide(L)'
;MQPPEGLPLEERLADYQRKLRLVAHEAKAFGDAAEVRLRKQRRSIEKLKTENEAIKKELQQTREALSQQQNTLLGSRMQQMNERCHTFLRQISDAKKEEQQLLKNIDVLEGRVCKCREIIGSLGGVYAAGATSETIAKQTRTLESRLDKALQKQSQACAANKRLKEEINSLRKERVSFDQLCRRAESDLVSQKHAVFELIKSANEFYTARDKAQRKIASIKSDEAKERRNFETEWADLQQILEKLQLRRWQQQQQQQQQRLANLEARRAAACEEDAQLRGKEQEEENDYSSLLDKSMVKSYRSAFAKIQAATRVSSIDELIAAFRVAEEHNFSLFTYVNSLSDQVESQEAAVQELRQALHLCTEEQQLISKKKQEESSELQAEELLMHQQTCILEATNAAADKQLNDIKQTLKVMFKEIRGDEIYKHELWAQEEIEDAAIINYLQAIERAVDTLLCILLQHKNQQQQQQQQQQQQQQQQQQQQQQLAQQRDGAEPSAAAAGDSLRKKQDRTIKMKKPQPQIKMPSAVNPSNSRESSEEEETELHPLSREELRRKLEKNKFRIYEKELKPKSRKNTTNK
;
A
#
# COMPACT_ATOMS: atom_id res chain seq x y z
N MET A 1 63.98 114.52 -125.54
CA MET A 1 63.12 115.18 -126.55
C MET A 1 63.63 116.60 -126.75
N GLN A 2 63.67 117.02 -128.01
CA GLN A 2 64.52 118.06 -128.61
C GLN A 2 64.48 119.46 -127.95
N PRO A 3 65.59 120.23 -128.01
CA PRO A 3 65.62 121.67 -127.75
C PRO A 3 65.39 122.48 -129.05
N PRO A 4 64.93 123.75 -129.00
CA PRO A 4 65.11 124.69 -130.10
C PRO A 4 66.41 125.47 -129.97
N GLU A 5 66.74 126.11 -131.09
CA GLU A 5 68.07 126.40 -131.60
C GLU A 5 68.69 127.71 -131.11
N GLY A 6 70.02 127.77 -131.25
CA GLY A 6 70.76 129.02 -131.29
C GLY A 6 71.24 129.52 -129.93
N LEU A 7 72.24 128.84 -129.35
CA LEU A 7 73.23 129.27 -128.33
C LEU A 7 74.00 127.99 -127.82
N PRO A 8 75.01 128.11 -126.96
CA PRO A 8 76.43 127.72 -127.07
C PRO A 8 76.72 126.23 -126.75
N LEU A 9 77.98 125.79 -126.96
CA LEU A 9 78.44 124.41 -126.70
C LEU A 9 79.01 124.16 -125.29
N GLU A 10 79.59 125.17 -124.64
CA GLU A 10 80.33 124.99 -123.38
C GLU A 10 79.41 124.91 -122.13
N GLU A 11 78.32 125.68 -122.09
CA GLU A 11 77.36 125.63 -120.98
C GLU A 11 76.53 124.34 -120.94
N ARG A 12 76.22 123.74 -122.10
CA ARG A 12 75.48 122.45 -122.16
C ARG A 12 76.28 121.31 -121.52
N LEU A 13 77.60 121.28 -121.71
CA LEU A 13 78.47 120.26 -121.13
C LEU A 13 78.51 120.34 -119.59
N ALA A 14 78.55 121.54 -119.01
CA ALA A 14 78.54 121.72 -117.56
C ALA A 14 77.20 121.28 -116.93
N ASP A 15 76.09 121.58 -117.60
CA ASP A 15 74.75 121.26 -117.11
C ASP A 15 74.45 119.74 -117.19
N TYR A 16 74.93 119.07 -118.24
CA TYR A 16 74.88 117.59 -118.34
C TYR A 16 75.77 116.92 -117.29
N GLN A 17 76.96 117.45 -117.00
CA GLN A 17 77.83 116.90 -115.97
C GLN A 17 77.23 117.01 -114.55
N ARG A 18 76.50 118.09 -114.24
CA ARG A 18 75.79 118.23 -112.95
C ARG A 18 74.63 117.25 -112.83
N LYS A 19 73.82 117.11 -113.88
CA LYS A 19 72.70 116.16 -113.93
C LYS A 19 73.17 114.70 -113.81
N LEU A 20 74.28 114.34 -114.45
CA LEU A 20 74.90 113.01 -114.33
C LEU A 20 75.36 112.69 -112.90
N ARG A 21 75.91 113.66 -112.15
CA ARG A 21 76.29 113.43 -110.75
C ARG A 21 75.10 113.24 -109.82
N LEU A 22 74.04 114.01 -109.99
CA LEU A 22 72.83 113.86 -109.16
C LEU A 22 72.16 112.51 -109.41
N VAL A 23 72.02 112.12 -110.67
CA VAL A 23 71.48 110.79 -111.04
C VAL A 23 72.37 109.67 -110.50
N ALA A 24 73.70 109.82 -110.52
CA ALA A 24 74.62 108.84 -109.94
C ALA A 24 74.48 108.75 -108.40
N HIS A 25 74.25 109.89 -107.73
CA HIS A 25 74.09 109.91 -106.27
C HIS A 25 72.73 109.34 -105.83
N GLU A 26 71.66 109.63 -106.58
CA GLU A 26 70.34 109.03 -106.39
C GLU A 26 70.38 107.52 -106.68
N ALA A 27 71.00 107.09 -107.77
CA ALA A 27 71.17 105.66 -108.08
C ALA A 27 71.93 104.91 -106.97
N LYS A 28 72.96 105.53 -106.38
CA LYS A 28 73.71 104.95 -105.25
C LYS A 28 72.87 104.88 -103.98
N ALA A 29 72.12 105.94 -103.64
CA ALA A 29 71.23 105.95 -102.48
C ALA A 29 70.07 104.92 -102.60
N PHE A 30 69.50 104.77 -103.81
CA PHE A 30 68.51 103.72 -104.09
C PHE A 30 69.12 102.31 -103.99
N GLY A 31 70.36 102.13 -104.47
CA GLY A 31 71.12 100.88 -104.36
C GLY A 31 71.37 100.48 -102.89
N ASP A 32 71.86 101.40 -102.07
CA ASP A 32 72.13 101.15 -100.65
C ASP A 32 70.83 100.88 -99.87
N ALA A 33 69.74 101.60 -100.17
CA ALA A 33 68.43 101.34 -99.58
C ALA A 33 67.85 99.97 -99.99
N ALA A 34 68.08 99.53 -101.23
CA ALA A 34 67.68 98.21 -101.71
C ALA A 34 68.50 97.09 -101.03
N GLU A 35 69.81 97.27 -100.85
CA GLU A 35 70.65 96.31 -100.12
C GLU A 35 70.25 96.15 -98.66
N VAL A 36 69.96 97.26 -97.95
CA VAL A 36 69.49 97.20 -96.57
C VAL A 36 68.15 96.46 -96.48
N ARG A 37 67.25 96.67 -97.45
CA ARG A 37 65.97 95.96 -97.53
C ARG A 37 66.18 94.47 -97.80
N LEU A 38 67.08 94.11 -98.71
CA LEU A 38 67.44 92.71 -99.00
C LEU A 38 68.10 92.02 -97.80
N ARG A 39 68.99 92.70 -97.06
CA ARG A 39 69.59 92.14 -95.83
C ARG A 39 68.53 91.92 -94.75
N LYS A 40 67.57 92.83 -94.58
CA LYS A 40 66.43 92.63 -93.67
C LYS A 40 65.55 91.46 -94.12
N GLN A 41 65.25 91.35 -95.41
CA GLN A 41 64.49 90.22 -95.97
C GLN A 41 65.23 88.88 -95.79
N ARG A 42 66.55 88.83 -96.05
CA ARG A 42 67.36 87.62 -95.83
C ARG A 42 67.38 87.19 -94.36
N ARG A 43 67.57 88.14 -93.42
CA ARG A 43 67.47 87.85 -91.98
C ARG A 43 66.08 87.35 -91.58
N SER A 44 65.03 87.90 -92.19
CA SER A 44 63.66 87.43 -91.97
C SER A 44 63.46 86.00 -92.50
N ILE A 45 64.02 85.67 -93.67
CA ILE A 45 63.95 84.32 -94.25
C ILE A 45 64.70 83.32 -93.37
N GLU A 46 65.90 83.66 -92.88
CA GLU A 46 66.65 82.77 -91.99
C GLU A 46 65.91 82.53 -90.68
N LYS A 47 65.33 83.56 -90.06
CA LYS A 47 64.46 83.38 -88.89
C LYS A 47 63.28 82.44 -89.18
N LEU A 48 62.58 82.66 -90.29
CA LEU A 48 61.47 81.80 -90.71
C LEU A 48 61.92 80.35 -91.00
N LYS A 49 63.15 80.13 -91.48
CA LYS A 49 63.70 78.79 -91.68
C LYS A 49 64.01 78.11 -90.34
N THR A 50 64.65 78.82 -89.40
CA THR A 50 64.91 78.27 -88.07
C THR A 50 63.62 77.98 -87.30
N GLU A 51 62.62 78.84 -87.44
CA GLU A 51 61.28 78.63 -86.87
C GLU A 51 60.58 77.44 -87.53
N ASN A 52 60.65 77.29 -88.87
CA ASN A 52 60.12 76.10 -89.54
C ASN A 52 60.82 74.80 -89.13
N GLU A 53 62.13 74.83 -88.94
CA GLU A 53 62.88 73.66 -88.46
C GLU A 53 62.52 73.32 -87.00
N ALA A 54 62.33 74.33 -86.15
CA ALA A 54 61.84 74.13 -84.78
C ALA A 54 60.43 73.53 -84.78
N ILE A 55 59.51 74.08 -85.57
CA ILE A 55 58.13 73.57 -85.70
C ILE A 55 58.13 72.13 -86.22
N LYS A 56 58.99 71.78 -87.20
CA LYS A 56 59.09 70.39 -87.68
C LYS A 56 59.57 69.43 -86.60
N LYS A 57 60.55 69.83 -85.78
CA LYS A 57 61.04 69.03 -84.65
C LYS A 57 59.96 68.86 -83.59
N GLU A 58 59.23 69.92 -83.25
CA GLU A 58 58.09 69.86 -82.33
C GLU A 58 56.96 68.97 -82.89
N LEU A 59 56.68 69.05 -84.19
CA LEU A 59 55.68 68.21 -84.85
C LEU A 59 56.08 66.73 -84.84
N GLN A 60 57.37 66.43 -85.02
CA GLN A 60 57.88 65.07 -84.92
C GLN A 60 57.80 64.54 -83.47
N GLN A 61 58.22 65.33 -82.48
CA GLN A 61 58.13 64.97 -81.07
C GLN A 61 56.68 64.75 -80.63
N THR A 62 55.75 65.60 -81.05
CA THR A 62 54.33 65.43 -80.76
C THR A 62 53.75 64.18 -81.44
N ARG A 63 54.19 63.84 -82.65
CA ARG A 63 53.78 62.59 -83.34
C ARG A 63 54.33 61.35 -82.65
N GLU A 64 55.58 61.37 -82.24
CA GLU A 64 56.21 60.26 -81.50
C GLU A 64 55.57 60.10 -80.12
N ALA A 65 55.31 61.20 -79.40
CA ALA A 65 54.60 61.20 -78.12
C ALA A 65 53.17 60.68 -78.26
N LEU A 66 52.42 61.11 -79.30
CA LEU A 66 51.08 60.62 -79.57
C LEU A 66 51.06 59.12 -79.87
N SER A 67 52.01 58.64 -80.68
CA SER A 67 52.16 57.21 -81.00
C SER A 67 52.51 56.38 -79.76
N GLN A 68 53.45 56.85 -78.93
CA GLN A 68 53.80 56.20 -77.66
C GLN A 68 52.62 56.19 -76.68
N GLN A 69 51.87 57.30 -76.59
CA GLN A 69 50.67 57.38 -75.76
C GLN A 69 49.59 56.40 -76.26
N GLN A 70 49.35 56.32 -77.57
CA GLN A 70 48.41 55.35 -78.15
C GLN A 70 48.84 53.90 -77.88
N ASN A 71 50.11 53.56 -78.12
CA ASN A 71 50.63 52.22 -77.88
C ASN A 71 50.59 51.82 -76.41
N THR A 72 50.83 52.77 -75.50
CA THR A 72 50.72 52.53 -74.06
C THR A 72 49.26 52.28 -73.67
N LEU A 73 48.31 53.10 -74.14
CA LEU A 73 46.89 52.92 -73.86
C LEU A 73 46.33 51.60 -74.44
N LEU A 74 46.71 51.26 -75.67
CA LEU A 74 46.35 49.98 -76.30
C LEU A 74 46.98 48.79 -75.56
N GLY A 75 48.25 48.90 -75.16
CA GLY A 75 48.94 47.89 -74.36
C GLY A 75 48.28 47.67 -73.00
N SER A 76 47.95 48.75 -72.28
CA SER A 76 47.23 48.67 -70.99
C SER A 76 45.83 48.08 -71.15
N ARG A 77 45.09 48.47 -72.20
CA ARG A 77 43.76 47.89 -72.48
C ARG A 77 43.85 46.40 -72.84
N MET A 78 44.86 46.02 -73.62
CA MET A 78 45.12 44.63 -73.99
C MET A 78 45.51 43.79 -72.76
N GLN A 79 46.35 44.32 -71.87
CA GLN A 79 46.69 43.68 -70.60
C GLN A 79 45.45 43.50 -69.71
N GLN A 80 44.63 44.54 -69.52
CA GLN A 80 43.38 44.44 -68.75
C GLN A 80 42.43 43.40 -69.34
N MET A 81 42.31 43.34 -70.68
CA MET A 81 41.48 42.32 -71.32
C MET A 81 42.04 40.91 -71.10
N ASN A 82 43.36 40.75 -71.22
CA ASN A 82 44.00 39.46 -71.02
C ASN A 82 43.92 38.98 -69.56
N GLU A 83 44.08 39.89 -68.59
CA GLU A 83 43.84 39.63 -67.17
C GLU A 83 42.41 39.15 -66.93
N ARG A 84 41.40 39.78 -67.55
CA ARG A 84 40.00 39.33 -67.49
C ARG A 84 39.79 37.96 -68.14
N CYS A 85 40.45 37.69 -69.26
CA CYS A 85 40.41 36.37 -69.87
C CYS A 85 41.02 35.31 -68.94
N HIS A 86 42.15 35.61 -68.28
CA HIS A 86 42.76 34.71 -67.31
C HIS A 86 41.88 34.50 -66.07
N THR A 87 41.20 35.53 -65.56
CA THR A 87 40.28 35.36 -64.43
C THR A 87 39.07 34.50 -64.81
N PHE A 88 38.47 34.70 -65.99
CA PHE A 88 37.38 33.84 -66.47
C PHE A 88 37.83 32.40 -66.70
N LEU A 89 39.01 32.18 -67.28
CA LEU A 89 39.56 30.83 -67.43
C LEU A 89 39.78 30.14 -66.08
N ARG A 90 40.22 30.88 -65.06
CA ARG A 90 40.36 30.36 -63.70
C ARG A 90 39.01 30.01 -63.08
N GLN A 91 38.02 30.90 -63.20
CA GLN A 91 36.65 30.66 -62.72
C GLN A 91 36.02 29.44 -63.41
N ILE A 92 36.20 29.28 -64.72
CA ILE A 92 35.72 28.10 -65.45
C ILE A 92 36.41 26.82 -64.96
N SER A 93 37.73 26.88 -64.70
CA SER A 93 38.49 25.75 -64.17
C SER A 93 38.00 25.35 -62.77
N ASP A 94 37.76 26.33 -61.90
CA ASP A 94 37.30 26.07 -60.53
C ASP A 94 35.84 25.56 -60.52
N ALA A 95 34.95 26.14 -61.33
CA ALA A 95 33.59 25.64 -61.51
C ALA A 95 33.54 24.19 -62.05
N LYS A 96 34.43 23.84 -62.99
CA LYS A 96 34.56 22.45 -63.48
C LYS A 96 35.03 21.48 -62.40
N LYS A 97 35.90 21.91 -61.49
CA LYS A 97 36.32 21.07 -60.36
C LYS A 97 35.17 20.86 -59.38
N GLU A 98 34.40 21.91 -59.09
CA GLU A 98 33.20 21.82 -58.24
C GLU A 98 32.16 20.88 -58.86
N GLU A 99 31.90 20.99 -60.16
CA GLU A 99 31.02 20.09 -60.90
C GLU A 99 31.47 18.62 -60.77
N GLN A 100 32.76 18.34 -60.97
CA GLN A 100 33.30 16.99 -60.80
C GLN A 100 33.18 16.46 -59.36
N GLN A 101 33.30 17.33 -58.35
CA GLN A 101 33.11 16.95 -56.95
C GLN A 101 31.63 16.63 -56.67
N LEU A 102 30.71 17.44 -57.19
CA LEU A 102 29.28 17.21 -57.04
C LEU A 102 28.84 15.91 -57.73
N LEU A 103 29.35 15.61 -58.94
CA LEU A 103 29.07 14.34 -59.62
C LEU A 103 29.53 13.13 -58.80
N LYS A 104 30.76 13.16 -58.25
CA LYS A 104 31.24 12.11 -57.34
C LYS A 104 30.35 11.94 -56.11
N ASN A 105 29.88 13.05 -55.54
CA ASN A 105 28.98 13.01 -54.38
C ASN A 105 27.62 12.41 -54.75
N ILE A 106 27.09 12.71 -55.94
CA ILE A 106 25.86 12.11 -56.46
C ILE A 106 26.05 10.60 -56.58
N ASP A 107 27.13 10.12 -57.22
CA ASP A 107 27.40 8.68 -57.37
C ASP A 107 27.48 7.95 -56.01
N VAL A 108 28.14 8.57 -55.02
CA VAL A 108 28.23 8.01 -53.66
C VAL A 108 26.85 7.94 -53.00
N LEU A 109 26.04 8.99 -53.13
CA LEU A 109 24.71 9.03 -52.54
C LEU A 109 23.76 8.04 -53.23
N GLU A 110 23.81 7.93 -54.55
CA GLU A 110 23.05 6.94 -55.32
C GLU A 110 23.45 5.51 -54.90
N GLY A 111 24.75 5.24 -54.76
CA GLY A 111 25.24 3.95 -54.25
C GLY A 111 24.73 3.63 -52.83
N ARG A 112 24.64 4.63 -51.95
CA ARG A 112 24.05 4.46 -50.60
C ARG A 112 22.55 4.20 -50.68
N VAL A 113 21.81 4.90 -51.52
CA VAL A 113 20.37 4.70 -51.72
C VAL A 113 20.08 3.30 -52.28
N CYS A 114 20.88 2.83 -53.25
CA CYS A 114 20.77 1.46 -53.77
C CYS A 114 20.99 0.41 -52.68
N LYS A 115 22.05 0.53 -51.87
CA LYS A 115 22.29 -0.39 -50.74
C LYS A 115 21.14 -0.37 -49.73
N CYS A 116 20.61 0.81 -49.39
CA CYS A 116 19.45 0.91 -48.50
C CYS A 116 18.22 0.22 -49.10
N ARG A 117 17.95 0.38 -50.41
CA ARG A 117 16.84 -0.32 -51.08
C ARG A 117 17.05 -1.83 -51.12
N GLU A 118 18.27 -2.29 -51.32
CA GLU A 118 18.62 -3.72 -51.34
C GLU A 118 18.41 -4.37 -49.96
N ILE A 119 18.80 -3.67 -48.89
CA ILE A 119 18.54 -4.10 -47.50
C ILE A 119 17.03 -4.10 -47.20
N ILE A 120 16.30 -3.05 -47.61
CA ILE A 120 14.84 -2.99 -47.43
C ILE A 120 14.17 -4.12 -48.24
N GLY A 121 14.66 -4.43 -49.44
CA GLY A 121 14.17 -5.52 -50.28
C GLY A 121 14.44 -6.90 -49.69
N SER A 122 15.63 -7.15 -49.15
CA SER A 122 15.97 -8.42 -48.49
C SER A 122 15.16 -8.65 -47.20
N LEU A 123 14.76 -7.58 -46.52
CA LEU A 123 13.85 -7.61 -45.37
C LEU A 123 12.37 -7.75 -45.78
N GLY A 124 12.07 -8.04 -47.05
CA GLY A 124 10.71 -8.27 -47.55
C GLY A 124 9.98 -7.02 -48.03
N GLY A 125 10.69 -5.90 -48.17
CA GLY A 125 10.15 -4.62 -48.63
C GLY A 125 9.55 -3.76 -47.51
N VAL A 126 9.12 -2.55 -47.87
CA VAL A 126 8.59 -1.54 -46.93
C VAL A 126 7.37 -2.05 -46.15
N TYR A 127 6.56 -2.92 -46.76
CA TYR A 127 5.33 -3.47 -46.16
C TYR A 127 5.57 -4.70 -45.28
N ALA A 128 6.72 -5.37 -45.37
CA ALA A 128 7.02 -6.55 -44.55
C ALA A 128 7.20 -6.20 -43.07
N ALA A 129 7.73 -5.02 -42.74
CA ALA A 129 7.83 -4.55 -41.36
C ALA A 129 6.44 -4.34 -40.73
N GLY A 130 5.48 -3.80 -41.49
CA GLY A 130 4.09 -3.64 -41.03
C GLY A 130 3.39 -4.99 -40.83
N ALA A 131 3.54 -5.91 -41.80
CA ALA A 131 2.94 -7.24 -41.72
C ALA A 131 3.54 -8.10 -40.59
N THR A 132 4.85 -8.02 -40.35
CA THR A 132 5.50 -8.72 -39.23
C THR A 132 5.07 -8.12 -37.89
N SER A 133 4.98 -6.79 -37.77
CA SER A 133 4.44 -6.15 -36.56
C SER A 133 3.00 -6.56 -36.28
N GLU A 134 2.13 -6.62 -37.30
CA GLU A 134 0.73 -7.02 -37.12
C GLU A 134 0.57 -8.49 -36.76
N THR A 135 1.39 -9.39 -37.33
CA THR A 135 1.39 -10.81 -36.96
C THR A 135 1.91 -11.03 -35.54
N ILE A 136 2.95 -10.32 -35.13
CA ILE A 136 3.44 -10.31 -33.73
C ILE A 136 2.35 -9.81 -32.80
N ALA A 137 1.67 -8.70 -33.11
CA ALA A 137 0.58 -8.19 -32.29
C ALA A 137 -0.59 -9.19 -32.15
N LYS A 138 -0.94 -9.90 -33.23
CA LYS A 138 -1.96 -10.97 -33.20
C LYS A 138 -1.51 -12.15 -32.31
N GLN A 139 -0.24 -12.53 -32.40
CA GLN A 139 0.34 -13.58 -31.54
C GLN A 139 0.32 -13.15 -30.07
N THR A 140 0.75 -11.93 -29.75
CA THR A 140 0.71 -11.37 -28.39
C THR A 140 -0.70 -11.40 -27.82
N ARG A 141 -1.70 -10.91 -28.57
CA ARG A 141 -3.12 -10.96 -28.14
C ARG A 141 -3.61 -12.39 -27.89
N THR A 142 -3.15 -13.35 -28.70
CA THR A 142 -3.53 -14.76 -28.53
C THR A 142 -2.91 -15.36 -27.27
N LEU A 143 -1.65 -15.02 -26.98
CA LEU A 143 -0.94 -15.44 -25.77
C LEU A 143 -1.55 -14.79 -24.53
N GLU A 144 -1.88 -13.51 -24.57
CA GLU A 144 -2.61 -12.80 -23.52
C GLU A 144 -3.96 -13.47 -23.23
N SER A 145 -4.76 -13.76 -24.28
CA SER A 145 -6.04 -14.45 -24.10
C SER A 145 -5.89 -15.85 -23.51
N ARG A 146 -4.82 -16.58 -23.87
CA ARG A 146 -4.52 -17.90 -23.29
C ARG A 146 -4.09 -17.78 -21.82
N LEU A 147 -3.29 -16.77 -21.49
CA LEU A 147 -2.87 -16.47 -20.12
C LEU A 147 -4.07 -16.12 -19.24
N ASP A 148 -4.96 -15.24 -19.72
CA ASP A 148 -6.18 -14.88 -19.00
C ASP A 148 -7.07 -16.09 -18.72
N LYS A 149 -7.24 -16.98 -19.71
CA LYS A 149 -7.98 -18.24 -19.53
C LYS A 149 -7.29 -19.16 -18.51
N ALA A 150 -5.97 -19.23 -18.50
CA ALA A 150 -5.23 -20.02 -17.52
C ALA A 150 -5.36 -19.44 -16.11
N LEU A 151 -5.25 -18.11 -15.95
CA LEU A 151 -5.46 -17.41 -14.68
C LEU A 151 -6.90 -17.57 -14.17
N GLN A 152 -7.89 -17.52 -15.06
CA GLN A 152 -9.28 -17.77 -14.70
C GLN A 152 -9.47 -19.21 -14.21
N LYS A 153 -8.90 -20.21 -14.91
CA LYS A 153 -8.95 -21.62 -14.48
C LYS A 153 -8.24 -21.83 -13.15
N GLN A 154 -7.09 -21.22 -12.93
CA GLN A 154 -6.36 -21.28 -11.66
C GLN A 154 -7.20 -20.67 -10.53
N SER A 155 -7.81 -19.51 -10.77
CA SER A 155 -8.68 -18.86 -9.78
C SER A 155 -9.89 -19.72 -9.44
N GLN A 156 -10.52 -20.36 -10.43
CA GLN A 156 -11.62 -21.31 -10.23
C GLN A 156 -11.17 -22.54 -9.43
N ALA A 157 -10.01 -23.11 -9.75
CA ALA A 157 -9.44 -24.25 -9.01
C ALA A 157 -9.09 -23.87 -7.56
N CYS A 158 -8.56 -22.66 -7.33
CA CYS A 158 -8.31 -22.13 -6.00
C CYS A 158 -9.60 -21.95 -5.20
N ALA A 159 -10.68 -21.45 -5.83
CA ALA A 159 -11.98 -21.32 -5.18
C ALA A 159 -12.58 -22.69 -4.84
N ALA A 160 -12.49 -23.67 -5.74
CA ALA A 160 -12.92 -25.05 -5.49
C ALA A 160 -12.13 -25.70 -4.34
N ASN A 161 -10.80 -25.53 -4.33
CA ASN A 161 -9.95 -26.02 -3.24
C ASN A 161 -10.25 -25.35 -1.90
N LYS A 162 -10.60 -24.06 -1.89
CA LYS A 162 -11.05 -23.38 -0.66
C LYS A 162 -12.33 -24.00 -0.13
N ARG A 163 -13.33 -24.24 -0.99
CA ARG A 163 -14.59 -24.91 -0.60
C ARG A 163 -14.35 -26.30 -0.05
N LEU A 164 -13.52 -27.11 -0.71
CA LEU A 164 -13.17 -28.45 -0.21
C LEU A 164 -12.44 -28.40 1.14
N LYS A 165 -11.55 -27.43 1.35
CA LYS A 165 -10.89 -27.23 2.64
C LYS A 165 -11.88 -26.83 3.74
N GLU A 166 -12.84 -25.97 3.43
CA GLU A 166 -13.91 -25.58 4.35
C GLU A 166 -14.79 -26.78 4.71
N GLU A 167 -15.18 -27.59 3.72
CA GLU A 167 -15.93 -28.83 3.91
C GLU A 167 -15.18 -29.84 4.78
N ILE A 168 -13.89 -30.08 4.49
CA ILE A 168 -13.01 -30.93 5.31
C ILE A 168 -12.96 -30.41 6.75
N ASN A 169 -12.86 -29.09 6.94
CA ASN A 169 -12.84 -28.50 8.28
C ASN A 169 -14.19 -28.64 9.00
N SER A 170 -15.32 -28.54 8.30
CA SER A 170 -16.65 -28.82 8.86
C SER A 170 -16.74 -30.27 9.34
N LEU A 171 -16.41 -31.22 8.46
CA LEU A 171 -16.42 -32.65 8.78
C LEU A 171 -15.48 -33.00 9.94
N ARG A 172 -14.32 -32.34 10.03
CA ARG A 172 -13.41 -32.50 11.18
C ARG A 172 -14.01 -32.01 12.49
N LYS A 173 -14.69 -30.86 12.49
CA LYS A 173 -15.38 -30.34 13.68
C LYS A 173 -16.52 -31.27 14.10
N GLU A 174 -17.32 -31.71 13.14
CA GLU A 174 -18.38 -32.69 13.36
C GLU A 174 -17.82 -33.98 13.95
N ARG A 175 -16.74 -34.52 13.39
CA ARG A 175 -16.06 -35.69 13.96
C ARG A 175 -15.61 -35.48 15.41
N VAL A 176 -15.01 -34.34 15.73
CA VAL A 176 -14.59 -34.04 17.12
C VAL A 176 -15.81 -33.97 18.04
N SER A 177 -16.91 -33.33 17.63
CA SER A 177 -18.14 -33.32 18.43
C SER A 177 -18.75 -34.72 18.60
N PHE A 178 -18.68 -35.55 17.57
CA PHE A 178 -19.14 -36.93 17.61
C PHE A 178 -18.29 -37.79 18.54
N ASP A 179 -16.96 -37.70 18.45
CA ASP A 179 -16.04 -38.40 19.35
C ASP A 179 -16.28 -37.99 20.81
N GLN A 180 -16.57 -36.71 21.08
CA GLN A 180 -16.94 -36.24 22.41
C GLN A 180 -18.27 -36.83 22.88
N LEU A 181 -19.27 -36.90 22.01
CA LEU A 181 -20.56 -37.53 22.34
C LEU A 181 -20.40 -39.02 22.64
N CYS A 182 -19.62 -39.75 21.82
CA CYS A 182 -19.33 -41.16 22.04
C CYS A 182 -18.62 -41.38 23.38
N ARG A 183 -17.60 -40.58 23.72
CA ARG A 183 -16.91 -40.69 25.02
C ARG A 183 -17.85 -40.43 26.20
N ARG A 184 -18.77 -39.47 26.08
CA ARG A 184 -19.79 -39.23 27.11
C ARG A 184 -20.71 -40.43 27.25
N ALA A 185 -21.22 -40.96 26.14
CA ALA A 185 -22.08 -42.15 26.15
C ALA A 185 -21.35 -43.38 26.74
N GLU A 186 -20.06 -43.56 26.46
CA GLU A 186 -19.23 -44.60 27.06
C GLU A 186 -19.08 -44.40 28.57
N SER A 187 -18.81 -43.17 29.01
CA SER A 187 -18.73 -42.81 30.43
C SER A 187 -20.05 -43.07 31.15
N ASP A 188 -21.19 -42.71 30.54
CA ASP A 188 -22.53 -42.94 31.08
C ASP A 188 -22.85 -44.45 31.16
N LEU A 189 -22.43 -45.23 30.17
CA LEU A 189 -22.58 -46.68 30.20
C LEU A 189 -21.74 -47.32 31.31
N VAL A 190 -20.52 -46.82 31.53
CA VAL A 190 -19.67 -47.26 32.63
C VAL A 190 -20.28 -46.88 33.98
N SER A 191 -20.78 -45.66 34.15
CA SER A 191 -21.40 -45.23 35.41
C SER A 191 -22.66 -46.03 35.72
N GLN A 192 -23.50 -46.31 34.72
CA GLN A 192 -24.67 -47.19 34.87
C GLN A 192 -24.28 -48.62 35.24
N LYS A 193 -23.22 -49.17 34.64
CA LYS A 193 -22.70 -50.49 35.05
C LYS A 193 -22.29 -50.50 36.52
N HIS A 194 -21.58 -49.47 36.98
CA HIS A 194 -21.21 -49.35 38.40
C HIS A 194 -22.45 -49.25 39.30
N ALA A 195 -23.45 -48.45 38.92
CA ALA A 195 -24.71 -48.35 39.67
C ALA A 195 -25.43 -49.71 39.76
N VAL A 196 -25.45 -50.48 38.66
CA VAL A 196 -26.00 -51.86 38.66
C VAL A 196 -25.18 -52.78 39.57
N PHE A 197 -23.85 -52.68 39.56
CA PHE A 197 -23.01 -53.48 40.47
C PHE A 197 -23.26 -53.16 41.95
N GLU A 198 -23.39 -51.89 42.31
CA GLU A 198 -23.74 -51.48 43.68
C GLU A 198 -25.15 -51.96 44.08
N LEU A 199 -26.10 -51.93 43.15
CA LEU A 199 -27.43 -52.52 43.39
C LEU A 199 -27.36 -54.03 43.60
N ILE A 200 -26.54 -54.75 42.83
CA ILE A 200 -26.33 -56.20 43.01
C ILE A 200 -25.67 -56.49 44.37
N LYS A 201 -24.68 -55.67 44.76
CA LYS A 201 -23.98 -55.81 46.04
C LYS A 201 -24.95 -55.60 47.21
N SER A 202 -25.72 -54.51 47.20
CA SER A 202 -26.73 -54.24 48.21
C SER A 202 -27.83 -55.32 48.23
N ALA A 203 -28.28 -55.80 47.07
CA ALA A 203 -29.22 -56.92 46.99
C ALA A 203 -28.65 -58.21 47.62
N ASN A 204 -27.39 -58.53 47.35
CA ASN A 204 -26.70 -59.67 47.96
C ASN A 204 -26.58 -59.52 49.48
N GLU A 205 -26.28 -58.32 49.98
CA GLU A 205 -26.29 -58.03 51.42
C GLU A 205 -27.66 -58.32 52.03
N PHE A 206 -28.75 -57.85 51.41
CA PHE A 206 -30.11 -58.17 51.84
C PHE A 206 -30.43 -59.67 51.79
N TYR A 207 -29.99 -60.39 50.74
CA TYR A 207 -30.16 -61.85 50.67
C TYR A 207 -29.41 -62.56 51.79
N THR A 208 -28.15 -62.20 52.06
CA THR A 208 -27.40 -62.81 53.17
C THR A 208 -28.02 -62.50 54.53
N ALA A 209 -28.55 -61.29 54.74
CA ALA A 209 -29.25 -60.91 55.95
C ALA A 209 -30.53 -61.73 56.13
N ARG A 210 -31.33 -61.87 55.07
CA ARG A 210 -32.52 -62.72 55.04
C ARG A 210 -32.17 -64.18 55.35
N ASP A 211 -31.15 -64.74 54.71
CA ASP A 211 -30.76 -66.13 54.89
C ASP A 211 -30.22 -66.37 56.31
N LYS A 212 -29.48 -65.41 56.89
CA LYS A 212 -29.07 -65.45 58.31
C LYS A 212 -30.30 -65.47 59.23
N ALA A 213 -31.31 -64.63 58.97
CA ALA A 213 -32.55 -64.61 59.73
C ALA A 213 -33.33 -65.92 59.58
N GLN A 214 -33.43 -66.48 58.38
CA GLN A 214 -34.07 -67.76 58.13
C GLN A 214 -33.36 -68.91 58.84
N ARG A 215 -32.02 -68.93 58.87
CA ARG A 215 -31.26 -69.92 59.65
C ARG A 215 -31.52 -69.80 61.15
N LYS A 216 -31.59 -68.58 61.69
CA LYS A 216 -31.96 -68.35 63.10
C LYS A 216 -33.37 -68.87 63.39
N ILE A 217 -34.34 -68.57 62.52
CA ILE A 217 -35.72 -69.09 62.64
C ILE A 217 -35.72 -70.62 62.61
N ALA A 218 -34.96 -71.25 61.70
CA ALA A 218 -34.87 -72.70 61.63
C ALA A 218 -34.24 -73.31 62.89
N SER A 219 -33.19 -72.68 63.45
CA SER A 219 -32.58 -73.08 64.71
C SER A 219 -33.60 -73.03 65.85
N ILE A 220 -34.28 -71.89 66.01
CA ILE A 220 -35.31 -71.71 67.06
C ILE A 220 -36.41 -72.75 66.91
N LYS A 221 -36.89 -73.05 65.70
CA LYS A 221 -37.89 -74.10 65.48
C LYS A 221 -37.39 -75.50 65.83
N SER A 222 -36.12 -75.79 65.55
CA SER A 222 -35.50 -77.06 65.95
C SER A 222 -35.42 -77.18 67.47
N ASP A 223 -35.01 -76.12 68.14
CA ASP A 223 -34.88 -76.10 69.60
C ASP A 223 -36.25 -76.16 70.28
N GLU A 224 -37.25 -75.43 69.77
CA GLU A 224 -38.65 -75.54 70.19
C GLU A 224 -39.19 -76.97 70.02
N ALA A 225 -38.84 -77.66 68.93
CA ALA A 225 -39.23 -79.05 68.72
C ALA A 225 -38.49 -80.03 69.66
N LYS A 226 -37.25 -79.74 70.07
CA LYS A 226 -36.54 -80.53 71.08
C LYS A 226 -37.13 -80.32 72.46
N GLU A 227 -37.40 -79.07 72.84
CA GLU A 227 -38.05 -78.73 74.10
C GLU A 227 -39.43 -79.39 74.18
N ARG A 228 -40.26 -79.30 73.13
CA ARG A 228 -41.54 -80.01 73.06
C ARG A 228 -41.39 -81.52 73.30
N ARG A 229 -40.42 -82.17 72.64
CA ARG A 229 -40.16 -83.61 72.85
C ARG A 229 -39.72 -83.89 74.28
N ASN A 230 -38.83 -83.08 74.85
CA ASN A 230 -38.38 -83.24 76.23
C ASN A 230 -39.56 -83.10 77.21
N PHE A 231 -40.40 -82.08 77.01
CA PHE A 231 -41.62 -81.89 77.79
C PHE A 231 -42.59 -83.07 77.65
N GLU A 232 -42.79 -83.59 76.43
CA GLU A 232 -43.63 -84.78 76.21
C GLU A 232 -43.06 -86.02 76.92
N THR A 233 -41.74 -86.22 76.90
CA THR A 233 -41.09 -87.33 77.62
C THR A 233 -41.19 -87.17 79.14
N GLU A 234 -40.91 -85.98 79.67
CA GLU A 234 -41.04 -85.69 81.10
C GLU A 234 -42.50 -85.82 81.55
N TRP A 235 -43.45 -85.39 80.71
CA TRP A 235 -44.87 -85.55 80.95
C TRP A 235 -45.29 -87.01 80.97
N ALA A 236 -44.81 -87.82 80.01
CA ALA A 236 -45.07 -89.25 79.98
C ALA A 236 -44.47 -89.97 81.21
N ASP A 237 -43.26 -89.60 81.63
CA ASP A 237 -42.62 -90.14 82.83
C ASP A 237 -43.42 -89.77 84.09
N LEU A 238 -43.86 -88.53 84.22
CA LEU A 238 -44.74 -88.08 85.31
C LEU A 238 -46.10 -88.82 85.29
N GLN A 239 -46.68 -89.04 84.11
CA GLN A 239 -47.90 -89.84 83.95
C GLN A 239 -47.69 -91.29 84.39
N GLN A 240 -46.58 -91.93 84.01
CA GLN A 240 -46.25 -93.28 84.46
C GLN A 240 -46.02 -93.35 85.97
N ILE A 241 -45.36 -92.35 86.57
CA ILE A 241 -45.18 -92.27 88.03
C ILE A 241 -46.54 -92.12 88.71
N LEU A 242 -47.43 -91.26 88.19
CA LEU A 242 -48.78 -91.11 88.70
C LEU A 242 -49.59 -92.40 88.58
N GLU A 243 -49.52 -93.11 87.45
CA GLU A 243 -50.17 -94.40 87.24
C GLU A 243 -49.63 -95.46 88.21
N LYS A 244 -48.30 -95.54 88.40
CA LYS A 244 -47.67 -96.40 89.40
C LYS A 244 -48.13 -96.06 90.82
N LEU A 245 -48.27 -94.77 91.16
CA LEU A 245 -48.78 -94.33 92.46
C LEU A 245 -50.28 -94.64 92.61
N GLN A 246 -51.08 -94.50 91.56
CA GLN A 246 -52.49 -94.88 91.55
C GLN A 246 -52.64 -96.40 91.69
N LEU A 247 -51.83 -97.18 90.99
CA LEU A 247 -51.79 -98.64 91.12
C LEU A 247 -51.34 -99.04 92.53
N ARG A 248 -50.32 -98.38 93.10
CA ARG A 248 -49.90 -98.60 94.49
C ARG A 248 -51.00 -98.22 95.47
N ARG A 249 -51.72 -97.13 95.24
CA ARG A 249 -52.87 -96.71 96.05
C ARG A 249 -54.04 -97.70 95.92
N TRP A 250 -54.30 -98.22 94.72
CA TRP A 250 -55.31 -99.24 94.46
C TRP A 250 -54.94 -100.58 95.11
N GLN A 251 -53.67 -101.00 95.01
CA GLN A 251 -53.13 -102.17 95.71
C GLN A 251 -53.18 -101.98 97.22
N GLN A 252 -52.87 -100.79 97.75
CA GLN A 252 -53.05 -100.46 99.17
C GLN A 252 -54.52 -100.49 99.57
N GLN A 253 -55.45 -100.02 98.74
CA GLN A 253 -56.88 -100.11 99.01
C GLN A 253 -57.38 -101.56 98.96
N GLN A 254 -56.92 -102.36 98.01
CA GLN A 254 -57.18 -103.81 97.93
C GLN A 254 -56.61 -104.55 99.13
N GLN A 255 -55.36 -104.28 99.52
CA GLN A 255 -54.77 -104.80 100.75
C GLN A 255 -55.52 -104.31 101.98
N GLN A 256 -55.99 -103.06 102.04
CA GLN A 256 -56.83 -102.58 103.14
C GLN A 256 -58.22 -103.24 103.14
N GLN A 257 -58.78 -103.60 101.98
CA GLN A 257 -60.02 -104.37 101.89
C GLN A 257 -59.80 -105.82 102.33
N GLN A 258 -58.70 -106.46 101.89
CA GLN A 258 -58.27 -107.78 102.35
C GLN A 258 -57.92 -107.75 103.84
N GLN A 259 -57.29 -106.69 104.35
CA GLN A 259 -57.03 -106.47 105.77
C GLN A 259 -58.29 -106.09 106.52
N ARG A 260 -59.32 -105.48 105.92
CA ARG A 260 -60.63 -105.28 106.56
C ARG A 260 -61.40 -106.59 106.65
N LEU A 261 -61.31 -107.46 105.64
CA LEU A 261 -61.85 -108.82 105.67
C LEU A 261 -61.07 -109.68 106.68
N ALA A 262 -59.74 -109.65 106.63
CA ALA A 262 -58.85 -110.31 107.58
C ALA A 262 -58.92 -109.68 108.98
N ASN A 263 -59.22 -108.39 109.15
CA ASN A 263 -59.49 -107.76 110.46
C ASN A 263 -60.92 -108.04 110.92
N LEU A 264 -61.90 -108.33 110.04
CA LEU A 264 -63.19 -108.87 110.45
C LEU A 264 -63.07 -110.33 110.89
N GLU A 265 -62.16 -111.09 110.26
CA GLU A 265 -61.80 -112.46 110.65
C GLU A 265 -60.87 -112.49 111.88
N ALA A 266 -59.95 -111.53 112.05
CA ALA A 266 -59.01 -111.41 113.17
C ALA A 266 -59.59 -110.66 114.37
N ARG A 267 -60.60 -109.79 114.21
CA ARG A 267 -61.40 -109.22 115.32
C ARG A 267 -62.39 -110.23 115.92
N ARG A 268 -62.45 -111.45 115.36
CA ARG A 268 -62.99 -112.67 115.99
C ARG A 268 -61.91 -113.58 116.61
N ALA A 269 -60.62 -113.31 116.40
CA ALA A 269 -59.51 -114.20 116.77
C ALA A 269 -58.38 -113.54 117.59
N ALA A 270 -58.48 -112.26 117.96
CA ALA A 270 -57.47 -111.59 118.79
C ALA A 270 -58.12 -110.59 119.77
N ALA A 271 -58.73 -111.15 120.82
CA ALA A 271 -58.47 -110.62 122.15
C ALA A 271 -57.05 -111.08 122.54
N CYS A 272 -56.29 -110.19 123.18
CA CYS A 272 -54.92 -110.31 123.67
C CYS A 272 -53.83 -109.59 122.83
N GLU A 273 -53.29 -108.54 123.48
CA GLU A 273 -51.89 -108.08 123.49
C GLU A 273 -51.39 -107.37 122.21
N GLU A 274 -51.32 -106.03 122.12
CA GLU A 274 -50.70 -104.97 122.95
C GLU A 274 -49.15 -104.85 122.79
N ASP A 275 -48.75 -103.72 122.15
CA ASP A 275 -47.73 -102.74 122.59
C ASP A 275 -46.35 -102.53 121.89
N ALA A 276 -45.91 -101.25 122.01
CA ALA A 276 -44.59 -100.61 121.79
C ALA A 276 -44.19 -100.13 120.35
N GLN A 277 -44.30 -98.85 119.96
CA GLN A 277 -43.51 -97.62 120.30
C GLN A 277 -42.05 -97.63 119.78
N LEU A 278 -41.34 -96.56 119.35
CA LEU A 278 -41.53 -95.18 118.87
C LEU A 278 -40.10 -94.61 118.59
N ARG A 279 -39.98 -93.61 117.67
CA ARG A 279 -39.10 -92.39 117.73
C ARG A 279 -37.60 -92.34 117.31
N GLY A 280 -37.25 -91.13 116.80
CA GLY A 280 -35.95 -90.38 116.85
C GLY A 280 -35.41 -89.98 115.44
N LYS A 281 -35.31 -88.74 114.91
CA LYS A 281 -34.79 -87.39 115.34
C LYS A 281 -33.28 -87.42 115.68
N GLU A 282 -32.36 -86.56 115.19
CA GLU A 282 -32.18 -85.08 115.30
C GLU A 282 -30.81 -84.66 114.64
N GLN A 283 -30.67 -83.50 113.96
CA GLN A 283 -29.95 -82.22 114.32
C GLN A 283 -28.40 -82.17 114.08
N GLU A 284 -27.88 -81.17 113.33
CA GLU A 284 -27.05 -79.97 113.74
C GLU A 284 -25.54 -80.32 113.93
N GLU A 285 -24.49 -79.51 113.77
CA GLU A 285 -24.16 -78.07 113.71
C GLU A 285 -22.69 -77.97 113.16
N GLU A 286 -22.32 -76.97 112.35
CA GLU A 286 -21.42 -75.84 112.68
C GLU A 286 -19.91 -76.15 112.92
N ASN A 287 -19.01 -75.49 112.14
CA ASN A 287 -17.90 -74.70 112.70
C ASN A 287 -17.07 -73.93 111.66
N ASP A 288 -16.56 -72.82 112.19
CA ASP A 288 -15.98 -71.62 111.58
C ASP A 288 -14.43 -71.66 111.57
N TYR A 289 -13.81 -70.72 110.82
CA TYR A 289 -12.44 -70.13 110.92
C TYR A 289 -11.65 -70.03 109.60
N SER A 290 -11.48 -68.80 109.09
CA SER A 290 -10.18 -68.08 109.03
C SER A 290 -10.25 -66.88 108.06
N SER A 291 -10.23 -65.66 108.62
CA SER A 291 -9.93 -64.41 107.92
C SER A 291 -8.48 -64.01 108.21
N LEU A 292 -7.75 -63.37 107.28
CA LEU A 292 -6.78 -62.29 107.59
C LEU A 292 -6.08 -61.74 106.33
N LEU A 293 -6.77 -60.88 105.57
CA LEU A 293 -6.24 -59.78 104.74
C LEU A 293 -7.49 -59.06 104.21
N ASP A 294 -7.63 -57.75 104.47
CA ASP A 294 -8.72 -56.83 104.01
C ASP A 294 -9.50 -56.08 105.11
N LYS A 295 -8.86 -55.62 106.20
CA LYS A 295 -9.57 -54.85 107.25
C LYS A 295 -9.32 -53.33 107.29
N SER A 296 -8.49 -52.76 106.42
CA SER A 296 -8.31 -51.30 106.30
C SER A 296 -9.03 -50.70 105.08
N MET A 297 -8.88 -51.30 103.89
CA MET A 297 -9.58 -50.86 102.68
C MET A 297 -11.09 -51.09 102.77
N VAL A 298 -11.54 -52.21 103.34
CA VAL A 298 -12.97 -52.51 103.54
C VAL A 298 -13.62 -51.53 104.51
N LYS A 299 -12.91 -50.97 105.50
CA LYS A 299 -13.50 -49.95 106.40
C LYS A 299 -13.64 -48.57 105.74
N SER A 300 -12.70 -48.19 104.87
CA SER A 300 -12.79 -46.98 104.06
C SER A 300 -13.94 -47.07 103.04
N TYR A 301 -13.99 -48.17 102.28
CA TYR A 301 -15.08 -48.43 101.35
C TYR A 301 -16.41 -48.57 102.06
N ARG A 302 -16.52 -49.30 103.18
CA ARG A 302 -17.77 -49.44 103.93
C ARG A 302 -18.28 -48.11 104.51
N SER A 303 -17.38 -47.17 104.85
CA SER A 303 -17.73 -45.81 105.27
C SER A 303 -18.23 -44.94 104.09
N ALA A 304 -17.59 -45.04 102.92
CA ALA A 304 -18.06 -44.40 101.69
C ALA A 304 -19.40 -44.99 101.20
N PHE A 305 -19.55 -46.32 101.28
CA PHE A 305 -20.76 -47.05 100.93
C PHE A 305 -21.92 -46.73 101.87
N ALA A 306 -21.69 -46.57 103.18
CA ALA A 306 -22.72 -46.14 104.11
C ALA A 306 -23.25 -44.72 103.80
N LYS A 307 -22.38 -43.81 103.33
CA LYS A 307 -22.78 -42.47 102.87
C LYS A 307 -23.61 -42.51 101.58
N ILE A 308 -23.23 -43.37 100.64
CA ILE A 308 -23.99 -43.57 99.39
C ILE A 308 -25.33 -44.25 99.66
N GLN A 309 -25.37 -45.29 100.51
CA GLN A 309 -26.59 -45.99 100.92
C GLN A 309 -27.59 -45.07 101.63
N ALA A 310 -27.10 -44.14 102.46
CA ALA A 310 -27.93 -43.12 103.11
C ALA A 310 -28.52 -42.10 102.12
N ALA A 311 -27.83 -41.81 101.00
CA ALA A 311 -28.28 -40.87 99.98
C ALA A 311 -29.21 -41.51 98.92
N THR A 312 -29.06 -42.80 98.62
CA THR A 312 -29.78 -43.48 97.51
C THR A 312 -30.88 -44.46 97.94
N ARG A 313 -31.00 -44.83 99.22
CA ARG A 313 -32.04 -45.72 99.79
C ARG A 313 -32.16 -47.14 99.19
N VAL A 314 -31.14 -47.66 98.49
CA VAL A 314 -31.14 -49.04 97.96
C VAL A 314 -30.58 -50.02 99.00
N SER A 315 -31.25 -51.17 99.20
CA SER A 315 -31.02 -52.08 100.33
C SER A 315 -29.96 -53.17 100.09
N SER A 316 -29.63 -53.47 98.83
CA SER A 316 -28.73 -54.55 98.43
C SER A 316 -27.46 -54.05 97.75
N ILE A 317 -26.31 -54.58 98.16
CA ILE A 317 -24.97 -54.23 97.65
C ILE A 317 -24.82 -54.60 96.17
N ASP A 318 -25.39 -55.74 95.78
CA ASP A 318 -25.24 -56.27 94.42
C ASP A 318 -26.03 -55.45 93.39
N GLU A 319 -27.19 -54.89 93.78
CA GLU A 319 -27.97 -53.99 92.93
C GLU A 319 -27.26 -52.65 92.71
N LEU A 320 -26.56 -52.13 93.73
CA LEU A 320 -25.78 -50.90 93.61
C LEU A 320 -24.58 -51.09 92.69
N ILE A 321 -23.86 -52.21 92.80
CA ILE A 321 -22.72 -52.52 91.91
C ILE A 321 -23.20 -52.76 90.47
N ALA A 322 -24.35 -53.42 90.28
CA ALA A 322 -24.95 -53.58 88.95
C ALA A 322 -25.33 -52.22 88.34
N ALA A 323 -25.95 -51.32 89.12
CA ALA A 323 -26.28 -49.97 88.68
C ALA A 323 -25.03 -49.13 88.38
N PHE A 324 -23.96 -49.25 89.19
CA PHE A 324 -22.69 -48.58 88.93
C PHE A 324 -21.97 -49.16 87.72
N ARG A 325 -22.00 -50.47 87.48
CA ARG A 325 -21.46 -51.06 86.25
C ARG A 325 -22.17 -50.53 85.02
N VAL A 326 -23.51 -50.47 85.04
CA VAL A 326 -24.28 -49.88 83.94
C VAL A 326 -23.96 -48.39 83.77
N ALA A 327 -23.79 -47.64 84.86
CA ALA A 327 -23.39 -46.24 84.80
C ALA A 327 -21.94 -46.05 84.32
N GLU A 328 -21.01 -46.94 84.69
CA GLU A 328 -19.61 -46.94 84.23
C GLU A 328 -19.50 -47.34 82.76
N GLU A 329 -20.23 -48.37 82.32
CA GLU A 329 -20.34 -48.75 80.92
C GLU A 329 -20.96 -47.61 80.09
N HIS A 330 -21.99 -46.94 80.62
CA HIS A 330 -22.57 -45.76 79.98
C HIS A 330 -21.57 -44.60 79.92
N ASN A 331 -20.86 -44.30 81.00
CA ASN A 331 -19.83 -43.26 81.01
C ASN A 331 -18.66 -43.60 80.07
N PHE A 332 -18.25 -44.85 79.99
CA PHE A 332 -17.21 -45.30 79.07
C PHE A 332 -17.67 -45.18 77.61
N SER A 333 -18.94 -45.50 77.32
CA SER A 333 -19.54 -45.31 76.01
C SER A 333 -19.62 -43.83 75.63
N LEU A 334 -19.98 -42.96 76.57
CA LEU A 334 -19.99 -41.50 76.37
C LEU A 334 -18.59 -40.94 76.18
N PHE A 335 -17.60 -41.41 76.96
CA PHE A 335 -16.21 -40.97 76.79
C PHE A 335 -15.64 -41.41 75.44
N THR A 336 -15.92 -42.64 75.01
CA THR A 336 -15.56 -43.12 73.66
C THR A 336 -16.24 -42.30 72.58
N TYR A 337 -17.53 -41.96 72.76
CA TYR A 337 -18.27 -41.14 71.82
C TYR A 337 -17.76 -39.69 71.78
N VAL A 338 -17.47 -39.08 72.92
CA VAL A 338 -16.88 -37.73 73.02
C VAL A 338 -15.52 -37.69 72.35
N ASN A 339 -14.65 -38.68 72.57
CA ASN A 339 -13.37 -38.75 71.88
C ASN A 339 -13.55 -38.95 70.38
N SER A 340 -14.50 -39.78 69.94
CA SER A 340 -14.79 -39.95 68.51
C SER A 340 -15.36 -38.66 67.87
N LEU A 341 -16.11 -37.86 68.64
CA LEU A 341 -16.58 -36.55 68.22
C LEU A 341 -15.43 -35.54 68.18
N SER A 342 -14.51 -35.57 69.15
CA SER A 342 -13.30 -34.75 69.13
C SER A 342 -12.43 -35.07 67.91
N ASP A 343 -12.22 -36.35 67.59
CA ASP A 343 -11.50 -36.77 66.38
C ASP A 343 -12.22 -36.30 65.10
N GLN A 344 -13.56 -36.37 65.07
CA GLN A 344 -14.35 -35.86 63.95
C GLN A 344 -14.29 -34.34 63.84
N VAL A 345 -14.28 -33.61 64.95
CA VAL A 345 -14.13 -32.15 64.99
C VAL A 345 -12.75 -31.75 64.47
N GLU A 346 -11.68 -32.40 64.92
CA GLU A 346 -10.32 -32.14 64.43
C GLU A 346 -10.19 -32.43 62.93
N SER A 347 -10.79 -33.54 62.46
CA SER A 347 -10.83 -33.87 61.03
C SER A 347 -11.61 -32.83 60.22
N GLN A 348 -12.75 -32.36 60.72
CA GLN A 348 -13.54 -31.31 60.06
C GLN A 348 -12.82 -29.96 60.07
N GLU A 349 -12.15 -29.60 61.16
CA GLU A 349 -11.36 -28.37 61.24
C GLU A 349 -10.17 -28.39 60.28
N ALA A 350 -9.49 -29.54 60.13
CA ALA A 350 -8.44 -29.72 59.13
C ALA A 350 -9.00 -29.54 57.70
N ALA A 351 -10.13 -30.17 57.38
CA ALA A 351 -10.78 -30.00 56.07
C ALA A 351 -11.21 -28.54 55.81
N VAL A 352 -11.70 -27.85 56.83
CA VAL A 352 -12.06 -26.42 56.73
C VAL A 352 -10.81 -25.56 56.50
N GLN A 353 -9.68 -25.88 57.14
CA GLN A 353 -8.41 -25.17 56.92
C GLN A 353 -7.88 -25.40 55.51
N GLU A 354 -7.91 -26.63 55.00
CA GLU A 354 -7.52 -26.95 53.62
C GLU A 354 -8.40 -26.20 52.60
N LEU A 355 -9.72 -26.20 52.79
CA LEU A 355 -10.63 -25.44 51.93
C LEU A 355 -10.38 -23.93 51.99
N ARG A 356 -10.06 -23.38 53.16
CA ARG A 356 -9.69 -21.96 53.29
C ARG A 356 -8.39 -21.64 52.57
N GLN A 357 -7.39 -22.51 52.63
CA GLN A 357 -6.14 -22.34 51.89
C GLN A 357 -6.38 -22.42 50.38
N ALA A 358 -7.18 -23.39 49.91
CA ALA A 358 -7.55 -23.51 48.50
C ALA A 358 -8.32 -22.27 47.99
N LEU A 359 -9.24 -21.74 48.80
CA LEU A 359 -9.94 -20.48 48.48
C LEU A 359 -8.96 -19.30 48.41
N HIS A 360 -8.01 -19.20 49.33
CA HIS A 360 -7.00 -18.14 49.31
C HIS A 360 -6.20 -18.17 48.00
N LEU A 361 -5.68 -19.34 47.62
CA LEU A 361 -4.93 -19.51 46.37
C LEU A 361 -5.79 -19.14 45.15
N CYS A 362 -7.04 -19.61 45.10
CA CYS A 362 -7.96 -19.23 44.02
C CYS A 362 -8.22 -17.72 43.96
N THR A 363 -8.35 -17.05 45.13
CA THR A 363 -8.54 -15.60 45.17
C THR A 363 -7.30 -14.83 44.71
N GLU A 364 -6.10 -15.30 45.05
CA GLU A 364 -4.84 -14.70 44.59
C GLU A 364 -4.67 -14.87 43.07
N GLU A 365 -4.94 -16.07 42.53
CA GLU A 365 -4.94 -16.30 41.09
C GLU A 365 -5.96 -15.41 40.38
N GLN A 366 -7.17 -15.26 40.94
CA GLN A 366 -8.20 -14.41 40.37
C GLN A 366 -7.79 -12.92 40.38
N GLN A 367 -7.11 -12.45 41.42
CA GLN A 367 -6.56 -11.09 41.50
C GLN A 367 -5.43 -10.87 40.49
N LEU A 368 -4.56 -11.86 40.28
CA LEU A 368 -3.51 -11.79 39.27
C LEU A 368 -4.10 -11.75 37.86
N ILE A 369 -5.11 -12.57 37.58
CA ILE A 369 -5.83 -12.56 36.31
C ILE A 369 -6.55 -11.24 36.10
N SER A 370 -7.18 -10.66 37.14
CA SER A 370 -7.86 -9.37 37.01
C SER A 370 -6.88 -8.23 36.76
N LYS A 371 -5.71 -8.23 37.42
CA LYS A 371 -4.65 -7.24 37.17
C LYS A 371 -4.11 -7.33 35.75
N LYS A 372 -3.79 -8.53 35.27
CA LYS A 372 -3.35 -8.75 33.87
C LYS A 372 -4.40 -8.28 32.87
N LYS A 373 -5.67 -8.63 33.07
CA LYS A 373 -6.77 -8.15 32.21
C LYS A 373 -6.93 -6.63 32.23
N GLN A 374 -6.70 -5.99 33.38
CA GLN A 374 -6.77 -4.54 33.51
C GLN A 374 -5.59 -3.86 32.78
N GLU A 375 -4.39 -4.40 32.91
CA GLU A 375 -3.20 -3.95 32.17
C GLU A 375 -3.41 -4.10 30.66
N GLU A 376 -3.80 -5.28 30.18
CA GLU A 376 -4.13 -5.54 28.77
C GLU A 376 -5.22 -4.59 28.26
N SER A 377 -6.28 -4.36 29.06
CA SER A 377 -7.33 -3.41 28.68
C SER A 377 -6.83 -1.97 28.60
N SER A 378 -5.88 -1.57 29.45
CA SER A 378 -5.30 -0.22 29.43
C SER A 378 -4.37 -0.02 28.23
N GLU A 379 -3.62 -1.05 27.86
CA GLU A 379 -2.76 -1.05 26.67
C GLU A 379 -3.61 -0.96 25.40
N LEU A 380 -4.68 -1.77 25.30
CA LEU A 380 -5.62 -1.70 24.17
C LEU A 380 -6.31 -0.34 24.07
N GLN A 381 -6.70 0.27 25.18
CA GLN A 381 -7.27 1.63 25.18
C GLN A 381 -6.26 2.68 24.70
N ALA A 382 -4.99 2.56 25.09
CA ALA A 382 -3.94 3.46 24.61
C ALA A 382 -3.70 3.31 23.10
N GLU A 383 -3.71 2.07 22.59
CA GLU A 383 -3.59 1.79 21.16
C GLU A 383 -4.80 2.32 20.37
N GLU A 384 -6.02 2.14 20.88
CA GLU A 384 -7.24 2.71 20.29
C GLU A 384 -7.18 4.24 20.20
N LEU A 385 -6.68 4.91 21.25
CA LEU A 385 -6.50 6.37 21.23
C LEU A 385 -5.50 6.83 20.18
N LEU A 386 -4.37 6.11 20.02
CA LEU A 386 -3.38 6.44 18.98
C LEU A 386 -3.94 6.23 17.58
N MET A 387 -4.62 5.10 17.34
CA MET A 387 -5.28 4.83 16.05
C MET A 387 -6.39 5.85 15.76
N HIS A 388 -7.13 6.27 16.79
CA HIS A 388 -8.15 7.31 16.64
C HIS A 388 -7.55 8.67 16.29
N GLN A 389 -6.41 9.04 16.88
CA GLN A 389 -5.70 10.27 16.50
C GLN A 389 -5.21 10.22 15.05
N GLN A 390 -4.64 9.09 14.62
CA GLN A 390 -4.18 8.92 13.24
C GLN A 390 -5.34 9.00 12.23
N THR A 391 -6.49 8.39 12.55
CA THR A 391 -7.69 8.47 11.70
C THR A 391 -8.24 9.89 11.63
N CYS A 392 -8.31 10.62 12.75
CA CYS A 392 -8.69 12.04 12.77
C CYS A 392 -7.77 12.90 11.88
N ILE A 393 -6.46 12.66 11.90
CA ILE A 393 -5.51 13.38 11.03
C ILE A 393 -5.80 13.05 9.56
N LEU A 394 -5.97 11.77 9.21
CA LEU A 394 -6.26 11.36 7.84
C LEU A 394 -7.61 11.91 7.34
N GLU A 395 -8.64 11.90 8.18
CA GLU A 395 -9.94 12.50 7.87
C GLU A 395 -9.83 14.02 7.64
N ALA A 396 -9.06 14.72 8.47
CA ALA A 396 -8.80 16.15 8.28
C ALA A 396 -8.06 16.43 6.96
N THR A 397 -7.07 15.60 6.59
CA THR A 397 -6.36 15.73 5.30
C THR A 397 -7.26 15.43 4.10
N ASN A 398 -8.11 14.41 4.18
CA ASN A 398 -9.08 14.11 3.13
C ASN A 398 -10.10 15.24 2.98
N ALA A 399 -10.65 15.76 4.08
CA ALA A 399 -11.58 16.89 4.04
C ALA A 399 -10.93 18.16 3.45
N ALA A 400 -9.63 18.37 3.67
CA ALA A 400 -8.89 19.45 3.02
C ALA A 400 -8.72 19.21 1.52
N ALA A 401 -8.41 17.98 1.10
CA ALA A 401 -8.31 17.61 -0.32
C ALA A 401 -9.66 17.72 -1.04
N ASP A 402 -10.77 17.35 -0.40
CA ASP A 402 -12.13 17.49 -0.95
C ASP A 402 -12.50 18.96 -1.16
N LYS A 403 -12.10 19.86 -0.24
CA LYS A 403 -12.26 21.31 -0.44
C LYS A 403 -11.48 21.79 -1.66
N GLN A 404 -10.21 21.40 -1.80
CA GLN A 404 -9.40 21.75 -2.96
C GLN A 404 -9.99 21.20 -4.27
N LEU A 405 -10.50 19.97 -4.29
CA LEU A 405 -11.20 19.40 -5.44
C LEU A 405 -12.44 20.20 -5.82
N ASN A 406 -13.22 20.63 -4.82
CA ASN A 406 -14.40 21.46 -5.07
C ASN A 406 -14.03 22.85 -5.60
N ASP A 407 -12.96 23.48 -5.11
CA ASP A 407 -12.44 24.74 -5.64
C ASP A 407 -11.97 24.58 -7.10
N ILE A 408 -11.29 23.46 -7.41
CA ILE A 408 -10.89 23.09 -8.78
C ILE A 408 -12.12 22.90 -9.67
N LYS A 409 -13.16 22.19 -9.22
CA LYS A 409 -14.41 22.03 -9.96
C LYS A 409 -15.07 23.38 -10.26
N GLN A 410 -15.12 24.29 -9.29
CA GLN A 410 -15.71 25.62 -9.49
C GLN A 410 -14.92 26.44 -10.50
N THR A 411 -13.59 26.49 -10.38
CA THR A 411 -12.73 27.20 -11.34
C THR A 411 -12.82 26.61 -12.76
N LEU A 412 -12.87 25.28 -12.88
CA LEU A 412 -13.13 24.60 -14.15
C LEU A 412 -14.47 24.97 -14.77
N LYS A 413 -15.54 25.03 -13.97
CA LYS A 413 -16.86 25.49 -14.46
C LYS A 413 -16.79 26.91 -15.01
N VAL A 414 -16.04 27.81 -14.38
CA VAL A 414 -15.86 29.18 -14.87
C VAL A 414 -15.06 29.20 -16.17
N MET A 415 -13.89 28.54 -16.21
CA MET A 415 -13.03 28.49 -17.40
C MET A 415 -13.72 27.84 -18.60
N PHE A 416 -14.47 26.76 -18.37
CA PHE A 416 -15.21 26.07 -19.44
C PHE A 416 -16.30 26.96 -20.07
N LYS A 417 -16.97 27.78 -19.24
CA LYS A 417 -17.93 28.79 -19.72
C LYS A 417 -17.24 29.91 -20.50
N GLU A 418 -16.11 30.42 -20.02
CA GLU A 418 -15.36 31.50 -20.71
C GLU A 418 -14.87 31.08 -22.10
N ILE A 419 -14.46 29.82 -22.25
CA ILE A 419 -13.95 29.27 -23.53
C ILE A 419 -15.09 28.91 -24.49
N ARG A 420 -16.36 29.09 -24.10
CA ARG A 420 -17.55 28.62 -24.83
C ARG A 420 -17.51 27.11 -25.11
N GLY A 421 -17.00 26.33 -24.15
CA GLY A 421 -16.99 24.87 -24.23
C GLY A 421 -18.39 24.28 -24.38
N ASP A 422 -19.41 24.96 -23.84
CA ASP A 422 -20.83 24.59 -23.94
C ASP A 422 -21.36 24.53 -25.38
N GLU A 423 -20.79 25.30 -26.32
CA GLU A 423 -21.19 25.31 -27.73
C GLU A 423 -20.41 24.27 -28.55
N ILE A 424 -19.12 24.09 -28.24
CA ILE A 424 -18.20 23.23 -29.01
C ILE A 424 -18.39 21.76 -28.66
N TYR A 425 -18.55 21.45 -27.36
CA TYR A 425 -18.56 20.08 -26.84
C TYR A 425 -19.96 19.60 -26.42
N LYS A 426 -21.01 20.31 -26.86
CA LYS A 426 -22.42 20.04 -26.51
C LYS A 426 -22.91 18.63 -26.85
N HIS A 427 -22.34 18.03 -27.89
CA HIS A 427 -22.73 16.72 -28.41
C HIS A 427 -21.91 15.56 -27.85
N GLU A 428 -20.80 15.90 -27.19
CA GLU A 428 -19.93 14.98 -26.47
C GLU A 428 -20.49 14.88 -25.04
N LEU A 429 -20.93 13.67 -24.68
CA LEU A 429 -21.91 13.32 -23.66
C LEU A 429 -21.48 13.60 -22.19
N TRP A 430 -20.87 14.74 -21.91
CA TRP A 430 -20.24 15.09 -20.64
C TRP A 430 -20.66 16.45 -20.09
N ALA A 431 -21.39 17.26 -20.86
CA ALA A 431 -21.96 18.54 -20.42
C ALA A 431 -23.16 18.32 -19.47
N GLN A 432 -22.90 17.72 -18.32
CA GLN A 432 -23.80 17.73 -17.16
C GLN A 432 -23.55 19.00 -16.34
N GLU A 433 -24.57 19.53 -15.67
CA GLU A 433 -24.47 20.75 -14.84
C GLU A 433 -23.51 20.57 -13.64
N GLU A 434 -23.21 19.32 -13.27
CA GLU A 434 -22.30 18.94 -12.20
C GLU A 434 -21.09 18.18 -12.74
N ILE A 435 -19.89 18.66 -12.39
CA ILE A 435 -18.63 18.02 -12.75
C ILE A 435 -18.36 16.93 -11.70
N GLU A 436 -18.56 15.67 -12.07
CA GLU A 436 -18.09 14.53 -11.27
C GLU A 436 -16.56 14.49 -11.21
N ASP A 437 -15.98 13.97 -10.11
CA ASP A 437 -14.52 13.91 -9.92
C ASP A 437 -13.80 13.15 -11.04
N ALA A 438 -14.41 12.09 -11.55
CA ALA A 438 -13.89 11.31 -12.67
C ALA A 438 -13.86 12.10 -13.99
N ALA A 439 -14.68 13.14 -14.12
CA ALA A 439 -14.81 13.95 -15.33
C ALA A 439 -13.87 15.16 -15.35
N ILE A 440 -13.26 15.56 -14.23
CA ILE A 440 -12.37 16.73 -14.12
C ILE A 440 -11.27 16.73 -15.20
N ILE A 441 -10.63 15.57 -15.42
CA ILE A 441 -9.56 15.41 -16.42
C ILE A 441 -10.08 15.66 -17.84
N ASN A 442 -11.29 15.17 -18.14
CA ASN A 442 -11.90 15.34 -19.46
C ASN A 442 -12.22 16.81 -19.72
N TYR A 443 -12.72 17.54 -18.71
CA TYR A 443 -12.95 18.98 -18.82
C TYR A 443 -11.66 19.78 -19.01
N LEU A 444 -10.59 19.45 -18.28
CA LEU A 444 -9.27 20.06 -18.49
C LEU A 444 -8.75 19.81 -19.90
N GLN A 445 -8.85 18.59 -20.41
CA GLN A 445 -8.40 18.25 -21.76
C GLN A 445 -9.22 18.99 -22.84
N ALA A 446 -10.52 19.17 -22.62
CA ALA A 446 -11.37 19.93 -23.53
C ALA A 446 -11.00 21.42 -23.55
N ILE A 447 -10.71 21.99 -22.37
CA ILE A 447 -10.20 23.36 -22.21
C ILE A 447 -8.86 23.52 -22.93
N GLU A 448 -7.90 22.61 -22.71
CA GLU A 448 -6.59 22.65 -23.37
C GLU A 448 -6.73 22.65 -24.90
N ARG A 449 -7.50 21.71 -25.46
CA ARG A 449 -7.74 21.65 -26.92
C ARG A 449 -8.40 22.91 -27.48
N ALA A 450 -9.31 23.51 -26.71
CA ALA A 450 -9.99 24.74 -27.12
C ALA A 450 -9.05 25.97 -27.04
N VAL A 451 -8.19 26.04 -26.03
CA VAL A 451 -7.15 27.07 -25.93
C VAL A 451 -6.12 26.91 -27.03
N ASP A 452 -5.70 25.68 -27.34
CA ASP A 452 -4.75 25.39 -28.43
C ASP A 452 -5.32 25.81 -29.80
N THR A 453 -6.60 25.53 -30.04
CA THR A 453 -7.26 25.96 -31.29
C THR A 453 -7.41 27.48 -31.36
N LEU A 454 -7.79 28.15 -30.28
CA LEU A 454 -7.79 29.62 -30.21
C LEU A 454 -6.40 30.21 -30.45
N LEU A 455 -5.36 29.60 -29.87
CA LEU A 455 -3.97 30.01 -30.06
C LEU A 455 -3.55 29.85 -31.53
N CYS A 456 -3.89 28.72 -32.17
CA CYS A 456 -3.65 28.52 -33.60
C CYS A 456 -4.32 29.60 -34.46
N ILE A 457 -5.57 29.94 -34.18
CA ILE A 457 -6.31 30.99 -34.90
C ILE A 457 -5.63 32.36 -34.71
N LEU A 458 -5.24 32.71 -33.48
CA LEU A 458 -4.54 33.96 -33.20
C LEU A 458 -3.18 34.05 -33.90
N LEU A 459 -2.42 32.95 -33.93
CA LEU A 459 -1.14 32.87 -34.64
C LEU A 459 -1.33 32.98 -36.16
N GLN A 460 -2.35 32.33 -36.73
CA GLN A 460 -2.69 32.47 -38.14
C GLN A 460 -3.07 33.91 -38.49
N HIS A 461 -3.91 34.55 -37.68
CA HIS A 461 -4.32 35.94 -37.90
C HIS A 461 -3.13 36.90 -37.84
N LYS A 462 -2.20 36.70 -36.88
CA LYS A 462 -0.96 37.48 -36.78
C LYS A 462 -0.06 37.29 -38.01
N ASN A 463 0.07 36.05 -38.51
CA ASN A 463 0.85 35.77 -39.73
C ASN A 463 0.21 36.40 -40.97
N GLN A 464 -1.13 36.38 -41.11
CA GLN A 464 -1.84 37.06 -42.19
C GLN A 464 -1.63 38.59 -42.13
N GLN A 465 -1.72 39.20 -40.95
CA GLN A 465 -1.45 40.64 -40.81
C GLN A 465 -0.01 41.01 -41.23
N GLN A 466 0.97 40.19 -40.88
CA GLN A 466 2.36 40.42 -41.31
C GLN A 466 2.51 40.30 -42.84
N GLN A 467 1.87 39.31 -43.46
CA GLN A 467 1.88 39.18 -44.93
C GLN A 467 1.21 40.37 -45.62
N GLN A 468 0.08 40.85 -45.11
CA GLN A 468 -0.60 42.04 -45.64
C GLN A 468 0.26 43.30 -45.53
N GLN A 469 0.96 43.50 -44.40
CA GLN A 469 1.89 44.61 -44.24
C GLN A 469 3.07 44.54 -45.21
N GLN A 470 3.64 43.35 -45.45
CA GLN A 470 4.71 43.16 -46.43
C GLN A 470 4.23 43.45 -47.87
N GLN A 471 3.02 43.01 -48.24
CA GLN A 471 2.44 43.30 -49.55
C GLN A 471 2.19 44.80 -49.76
N GLN A 472 1.68 45.50 -48.74
CA GLN A 472 1.49 46.96 -48.82
C GLN A 472 2.83 47.71 -48.97
N GLN A 473 3.89 47.29 -48.27
CA GLN A 473 5.22 47.88 -48.44
C GLN A 473 5.80 47.64 -49.84
N GLN A 474 5.62 46.45 -50.42
CA GLN A 474 6.05 46.16 -51.78
C GLN A 474 5.29 47.00 -52.81
N GLN A 475 3.97 47.18 -52.65
CA GLN A 475 3.18 48.04 -53.54
C GLN A 475 3.60 49.50 -53.44
N GLN A 476 3.89 50.02 -52.24
CA GLN A 476 4.40 51.39 -52.07
C GLN A 476 5.78 51.56 -52.73
N GLN A 477 6.68 50.58 -52.61
CA GLN A 477 7.97 50.63 -53.29
C GLN A 477 7.83 50.60 -54.81
N GLN A 478 6.93 49.78 -55.36
CA GLN A 478 6.65 49.76 -56.80
C GLN A 478 6.04 51.08 -57.30
N GLN A 479 5.13 51.70 -56.53
CA GLN A 479 4.59 53.02 -56.87
C GLN A 479 5.65 54.11 -56.79
N GLN A 480 6.55 54.08 -55.80
CA GLN A 480 7.68 55.01 -55.73
C GLN A 480 8.66 54.82 -56.91
N GLN A 481 8.94 53.57 -57.31
CA GLN A 481 9.77 53.30 -58.49
C GLN A 481 9.09 53.79 -59.78
N GLN A 482 7.78 53.61 -59.95
CA GLN A 482 7.04 54.17 -61.08
C GLN A 482 7.02 55.70 -61.07
N GLN A 483 6.85 56.33 -59.90
CA GLN A 483 6.94 57.79 -59.78
C GLN A 483 8.35 58.32 -60.07
N GLN A 484 9.40 57.62 -59.65
CA GLN A 484 10.78 57.97 -59.97
C GLN A 484 11.08 57.80 -61.46
N GLN A 485 10.53 56.77 -62.11
CA GLN A 485 10.64 56.59 -63.56
C GLN A 485 9.87 57.69 -64.34
N LEU A 486 8.72 58.13 -63.84
CA LEU A 486 7.96 59.25 -64.40
C LEU A 486 8.62 60.62 -64.13
N ALA A 487 9.33 60.77 -63.01
CA ALA A 487 10.09 61.98 -62.68
C ALA A 487 11.38 62.09 -63.51
N GLN A 488 12.08 60.98 -63.78
CA GLN A 488 13.24 60.94 -64.68
C GLN A 488 12.91 61.28 -66.14
N GLN A 489 11.62 61.24 -66.53
CA GLN A 489 11.16 61.72 -67.84
C GLN A 489 10.73 63.20 -67.84
N ARG A 490 10.70 63.87 -66.68
CA ARG A 490 10.20 65.26 -66.53
C ARG A 490 11.25 66.31 -66.15
N ASP A 491 12.46 65.94 -65.70
CA ASP A 491 13.46 66.93 -65.28
C ASP A 491 14.31 67.49 -66.43
N GLY A 492 13.69 68.43 -67.16
CA GLY A 492 14.37 69.60 -67.71
C GLY A 492 13.74 70.86 -67.12
N ALA A 493 14.52 71.59 -66.32
CA ALA A 493 14.28 72.92 -65.73
C ALA A 493 13.88 72.99 -64.23
N GLU A 494 14.84 73.45 -63.42
CA GLU A 494 14.70 74.11 -62.11
C GLU A 494 14.68 75.66 -62.28
N PRO A 495 14.56 76.50 -61.22
CA PRO A 495 13.85 76.41 -59.92
C PRO A 495 13.14 77.75 -59.54
N SER A 496 12.41 77.83 -58.41
CA SER A 496 12.36 79.05 -57.53
C SER A 496 11.47 78.86 -56.27
N ALA A 497 11.79 79.66 -55.25
CA ALA A 497 11.44 79.63 -53.83
C ALA A 497 10.15 80.39 -53.42
N ALA A 498 9.71 80.16 -52.15
CA ALA A 498 9.21 81.13 -51.12
C ALA A 498 8.19 80.44 -50.16
N ALA A 499 8.47 80.35 -48.84
CA ALA A 499 8.03 81.26 -47.75
C ALA A 499 6.55 81.01 -47.31
N ALA A 500 6.05 81.10 -46.07
CA ALA A 500 6.50 81.50 -44.73
C ALA A 500 5.38 81.19 -43.69
N GLY A 501 5.66 81.33 -42.38
CA GLY A 501 4.69 81.50 -41.27
C GLY A 501 4.89 80.50 -40.11
N ASP A 502 5.72 80.73 -39.07
CA ASP A 502 5.69 81.74 -37.97
C ASP A 502 4.50 81.48 -37.00
N SER A 503 4.57 81.27 -35.67
CA SER A 503 5.32 81.90 -34.56
C SER A 503 5.31 80.97 -33.32
N LEU A 504 6.43 80.71 -32.62
CA LEU A 504 7.05 81.47 -31.50
C LEU A 504 6.27 81.52 -30.16
N ARG A 505 6.74 80.77 -29.15
CA ARG A 505 7.17 81.37 -27.86
C ARG A 505 8.14 80.46 -27.08
N LYS A 506 9.38 80.96 -26.95
CA LYS A 506 10.46 80.50 -26.07
C LYS A 506 10.30 81.03 -24.64
N LYS A 507 10.72 80.25 -23.63
CA LYS A 507 11.81 80.53 -22.66
C LYS A 507 11.92 79.32 -21.70
N GLN A 508 13.03 78.58 -21.73
CA GLN A 508 14.22 78.68 -20.85
C GLN A 508 13.88 78.40 -19.38
N ASP A 509 14.61 77.64 -18.59
CA ASP A 509 15.77 76.74 -18.72
C ASP A 509 15.85 76.03 -17.36
N ARG A 510 16.18 74.73 -17.32
CA ARG A 510 17.00 74.16 -16.23
C ARG A 510 17.48 72.76 -16.61
N THR A 511 18.80 72.69 -16.74
CA THR A 511 19.68 71.54 -16.98
C THR A 511 19.55 70.45 -15.91
N ILE A 512 19.35 69.19 -16.32
CA ILE A 512 19.94 68.00 -15.66
C ILE A 512 20.31 66.97 -16.74
N LYS A 513 21.58 66.54 -16.73
CA LYS A 513 22.20 65.55 -17.62
C LYS A 513 21.58 64.15 -17.43
N MET A 514 21.30 63.42 -18.51
CA MET A 514 21.30 61.94 -18.51
C MET A 514 21.81 61.37 -19.84
N LYS A 515 22.69 60.37 -19.70
CA LYS A 515 23.45 59.60 -20.70
C LYS A 515 22.57 58.59 -21.45
N LYS A 516 22.89 58.33 -22.74
CA LYS A 516 22.69 57.01 -23.39
C LYS A 516 23.75 56.02 -22.85
N PRO A 517 23.48 54.71 -22.73
CA PRO A 517 23.88 53.80 -23.81
C PRO A 517 23.03 52.51 -24.01
N GLN A 518 23.46 51.76 -25.02
CA GLN A 518 22.99 50.56 -25.72
C GLN A 518 22.63 49.32 -24.87
N PRO A 519 21.87 48.35 -25.44
CA PRO A 519 21.62 47.06 -24.81
C PRO A 519 22.84 46.13 -25.00
N GLN A 520 23.49 45.77 -23.88
CA GLN A 520 24.44 44.66 -23.79
C GLN A 520 23.70 43.40 -23.34
N ILE A 521 23.87 42.34 -24.13
CA ILE A 521 23.54 40.96 -23.78
C ILE A 521 24.39 40.53 -22.58
N LYS A 522 23.75 40.20 -21.46
CA LYS A 522 24.33 39.40 -20.36
C LYS A 522 23.30 38.40 -19.87
N MET A 523 23.71 37.13 -19.87
CA MET A 523 23.00 36.02 -19.26
C MET A 523 23.01 36.16 -17.73
N PRO A 524 21.92 35.86 -17.02
CA PRO A 524 21.97 35.54 -15.60
C PRO A 524 22.20 34.04 -15.38
N SER A 525 23.15 33.81 -14.47
CA SER A 525 23.63 32.55 -13.93
C SER A 525 22.54 31.73 -13.21
N ALA A 526 22.78 30.43 -13.23
CA ALA A 526 22.03 29.35 -12.61
C ALA A 526 21.75 29.55 -11.12
N VAL A 527 20.52 29.25 -10.72
CA VAL A 527 20.15 28.81 -9.37
C VAL A 527 19.34 27.52 -9.52
N ASN A 528 19.79 26.51 -8.80
CA ASN A 528 19.43 25.10 -8.88
C ASN A 528 17.96 24.79 -8.58
N PRO A 529 17.33 23.88 -9.35
CA PRO A 529 16.33 22.97 -8.82
C PRO A 529 16.98 21.60 -8.62
N SER A 530 17.26 21.25 -7.37
CA SER A 530 17.63 19.90 -6.99
C SER A 530 16.41 18.98 -7.12
N ASN A 531 16.34 18.17 -8.20
CA ASN A 531 15.85 16.80 -8.12
C ASN A 531 16.17 15.96 -9.38
N SER A 532 17.18 15.10 -9.28
CA SER A 532 17.20 13.75 -9.86
C SER A 532 18.28 12.96 -9.12
N ARG A 533 17.91 12.02 -8.25
CA ARG A 533 17.64 10.62 -8.60
C ARG A 533 18.93 9.90 -8.99
N GLU A 534 19.62 9.40 -7.97
CA GLU A 534 20.36 8.13 -7.96
C GLU A 534 20.81 7.88 -6.53
N SER A 535 20.03 7.09 -5.79
CA SER A 535 20.56 6.25 -4.73
C SER A 535 19.78 4.96 -4.78
N SER A 536 20.51 3.91 -5.14
CA SER A 536 20.24 2.53 -4.83
C SER A 536 19.75 2.38 -3.40
N GLU A 537 18.56 1.83 -3.23
CA GLU A 537 18.20 1.13 -1.99
C GLU A 537 17.75 -0.27 -2.40
N GLU A 538 18.37 -1.20 -1.70
CA GLU A 538 18.40 -2.63 -1.94
C GLU A 538 17.01 -3.24 -1.72
N GLU A 539 16.70 -4.26 -2.52
CA GLU A 539 15.60 -5.18 -2.25
C GLU A 539 15.92 -5.95 -0.96
N GLU A 540 15.42 -5.48 0.18
CA GLU A 540 15.13 -6.36 1.31
C GLU A 540 13.62 -6.70 1.29
N THR A 541 13.34 -7.87 0.73
CA THR A 541 12.08 -8.58 0.92
C THR A 541 11.92 -8.98 2.39
N GLU A 542 11.41 -8.07 3.22
CA GLU A 542 10.87 -8.44 4.53
C GLU A 542 9.39 -8.80 4.42
N LEU A 543 9.13 -10.10 4.62
CA LEU A 543 7.81 -10.71 4.77
C LEU A 543 7.12 -10.19 6.04
N HIS A 544 6.53 -8.99 5.99
CA HIS A 544 5.61 -8.56 7.03
C HIS A 544 4.19 -9.13 6.79
N PRO A 545 3.56 -9.74 7.82
CA PRO A 545 2.18 -10.20 7.71
C PRO A 545 1.24 -9.00 7.51
N LEU A 546 0.51 -9.01 6.39
CA LEU A 546 -0.47 -7.97 6.04
C LEU A 546 -1.42 -7.70 7.21
N SER A 547 -1.57 -6.42 7.58
CA SER A 547 -2.51 -6.00 8.62
C SER A 547 -3.95 -6.33 8.22
N ARG A 548 -4.80 -6.59 9.21
CA ARG A 548 -6.24 -6.91 9.04
C ARG A 548 -6.95 -5.85 8.20
N GLU A 549 -6.50 -4.61 8.26
CA GLU A 549 -7.05 -3.49 7.47
C GLU A 549 -6.64 -3.53 6.00
N GLU A 550 -5.42 -3.98 5.69
CA GLU A 550 -4.95 -4.15 4.31
C GLU A 550 -5.66 -5.33 3.63
N LEU A 551 -5.92 -6.39 4.39
CA LEU A 551 -6.77 -7.51 3.96
C LEU A 551 -8.21 -7.06 3.70
N ARG A 552 -8.75 -6.19 4.56
CA ARG A 552 -10.09 -5.61 4.39
C ARG A 552 -10.17 -4.71 3.15
N ARG A 553 -9.21 -3.80 2.94
CA ARG A 553 -9.11 -2.97 1.73
C ARG A 553 -8.97 -3.80 0.45
N LYS A 554 -8.19 -4.89 0.49
CA LYS A 554 -8.08 -5.82 -0.64
C LYS A 554 -9.37 -6.58 -0.88
N LEU A 555 -10.12 -6.95 0.15
CA LEU A 555 -11.44 -7.57 0.05
C LEU A 555 -12.50 -6.60 -0.51
N GLU A 556 -12.49 -5.35 -0.08
CA GLU A 556 -13.40 -4.31 -0.58
C GLU A 556 -13.12 -3.97 -2.04
N LYS A 557 -11.85 -3.85 -2.45
CA LYS A 557 -11.47 -3.74 -3.88
C LYS A 557 -11.92 -4.94 -4.71
N ASN A 558 -11.89 -6.15 -4.14
CA ASN A 558 -12.38 -7.35 -4.82
C ASN A 558 -13.90 -7.38 -4.92
N LYS A 559 -14.64 -6.96 -3.89
CA LYS A 559 -16.11 -6.82 -3.92
C LYS A 559 -16.54 -5.80 -4.96
N PHE A 560 -15.84 -4.67 -5.07
CA PHE A 560 -16.10 -3.65 -6.09
C PHE A 560 -15.92 -4.22 -7.51
N ARG A 561 -14.83 -4.96 -7.75
CA ARG A 561 -14.58 -5.64 -9.05
C ARG A 561 -15.61 -6.72 -9.40
N ILE A 562 -16.22 -7.36 -8.40
CA ILE A 562 -17.29 -8.35 -8.61
C ILE A 562 -18.59 -7.64 -8.97
N TYR A 563 -18.96 -6.59 -8.23
CA TYR A 563 -20.14 -5.77 -8.53
C TYR A 563 -20.08 -5.13 -9.92
N GLU A 564 -18.91 -4.62 -10.32
CA GLU A 564 -18.70 -4.03 -11.65
C GLU A 564 -18.82 -5.03 -12.81
N LYS A 565 -18.61 -6.33 -12.53
CA LYS A 565 -18.82 -7.42 -13.49
C LYS A 565 -20.29 -7.86 -13.60
N GLU A 566 -21.10 -7.64 -12.57
CA GLU A 566 -22.52 -8.04 -12.55
C GLU A 566 -23.45 -7.00 -13.21
N LEU A 567 -23.02 -5.74 -13.31
CA LEU A 567 -23.80 -4.63 -13.88
C LEU A 567 -23.72 -4.45 -15.40
N LYS A 568 -22.92 -5.25 -16.14
CA LYS A 568 -22.88 -5.16 -17.62
C LYS A 568 -23.95 -6.06 -18.28
N PRO A 569 -24.94 -5.50 -19.01
CA PRO A 569 -25.95 -6.31 -19.67
C PRO A 569 -25.34 -7.12 -20.82
N LYS A 570 -25.61 -8.43 -20.85
CA LYS A 570 -25.21 -9.34 -21.93
C LYS A 570 -25.98 -8.99 -23.21
N SER A 571 -25.36 -8.24 -24.14
CA SER A 571 -25.87 -8.16 -25.50
C SER A 571 -25.72 -9.54 -26.19
N ARG A 572 -26.85 -10.23 -26.39
CA ARG A 572 -26.94 -11.41 -27.26
C ARG A 572 -26.91 -10.92 -28.70
N LYS A 573 -25.78 -11.07 -29.40
CA LYS A 573 -25.76 -11.05 -30.86
C LYS A 573 -26.11 -12.45 -31.37
N ASN A 574 -27.33 -12.60 -31.86
CA ASN A 574 -27.70 -13.64 -32.81
C ASN A 574 -26.89 -13.41 -34.09
N THR A 575 -26.10 -14.40 -34.49
CA THR A 575 -25.62 -14.50 -35.87
C THR A 575 -26.11 -15.83 -36.42
N THR A 576 -27.25 -15.74 -37.10
CA THR A 576 -27.63 -16.58 -38.23
C THR A 576 -26.49 -16.67 -39.24
N ASN A 577 -26.14 -17.88 -39.67
CA ASN A 577 -25.54 -18.12 -40.96
C ASN A 577 -26.06 -19.45 -41.53
N LYS A 578 -26.87 -19.31 -42.57
CA LYS A 578 -27.00 -20.20 -43.72
C LYS A 578 -26.38 -19.46 -44.89
#